data_AF-A0A7R9BUP0-F1
#
_entry.id   AF-A0A7R9BUP0-F1
#
_cell.length_a   1.000
_cell.length_b   1.000
_cell.length_c   1.000
_cell.angle_alpha   90.00
_cell.angle_beta   90.00
_cell.angle_gamma   90.00
#
_symmetry.space_group_name_H-M   'P 1'
#
loop_
_entity.id
_entity.type
_entity.pdbx_description
1 polymer ?
#
loop_
_entity_poly.entity_id
_entity_poly.type
_entity_poly.pdbx_seq_one_letter_code
_entity_poly.pdbx_strand_id
1 'polypeptide(L)'
;MKKAMELMRPGEGLKFENHPYPDQNVLCYPLLNMLAAANLLKVDVLFLDVDGAELDVLGTLRFQETDIKAIVLECVQFVSLVPGECTEELKGKFESLLKPWGYELKKVINHQDLLFIKRDAQ
;
A
#
# COMPACT_ATOMS: atom_id res chain seq x y z
N MET A 1 11.21 -28.76 -6.87
CA MET A 1 10.75 -27.61 -6.05
C MET A 1 11.89 -27.12 -5.15
N LYS A 2 12.71 -26.18 -5.62
CA LYS A 2 13.73 -25.49 -4.80
C LYS A 2 14.05 -24.14 -5.44
N LYS A 3 13.43 -23.07 -4.93
CA LYS A 3 13.94 -21.68 -4.85
C LYS A 3 12.79 -20.73 -4.54
N ALA A 4 12.46 -20.61 -3.26
CA ALA A 4 11.64 -19.51 -2.73
C ALA A 4 12.00 -19.37 -1.25
N MET A 5 13.26 -19.04 -0.94
CA MET A 5 13.70 -18.82 0.44
C MET A 5 15.05 -18.06 0.54
N GLU A 6 15.24 -17.03 -0.29
CA GLU A 6 16.13 -15.93 0.10
C GLU A 6 15.25 -14.87 0.76
N LEU A 7 14.79 -15.20 1.97
CA LEU A 7 14.21 -14.25 2.91
C LEU A 7 15.35 -13.36 3.42
N MET A 8 15.07 -12.06 3.47
CA MET A 8 15.92 -11.04 4.09
C MET A 8 16.49 -11.51 5.43
N ARG A 9 17.76 -11.18 5.69
CA ARG A 9 18.44 -11.56 6.93
C ARG A 9 17.70 -10.93 8.12
N PRO A 10 17.40 -11.69 9.18
CA PRO A 10 16.84 -11.12 10.40
C PRO A 10 17.83 -10.10 10.99
N GLY A 11 17.42 -8.84 11.11
CA GLY A 11 18.21 -7.80 11.80
C GLY A 11 18.70 -6.64 10.93
N GLU A 12 18.48 -6.65 9.61
CA GLU A 12 18.70 -5.45 8.78
C GLU A 12 17.42 -4.62 8.78
N GLY A 13 17.24 -3.79 9.82
CA GLY A 13 16.19 -2.78 9.83
C GLY A 13 16.40 -1.79 8.67
N LEU A 14 15.30 -1.31 8.08
CA LEU A 14 15.34 -0.20 7.13
C LEU A 14 15.89 1.03 7.87
N LYS A 15 17.10 1.47 7.47
CA LYS A 15 17.68 2.71 8.00
C LYS A 15 17.04 3.87 7.26
N PHE A 16 16.12 4.56 7.91
CA PHE A 16 15.60 5.84 7.43
C PHE A 16 16.54 6.95 7.92
N GLU A 17 17.39 7.46 7.04
CA GLU A 17 18.26 8.59 7.38
C GLU A 17 17.42 9.86 7.59
N ASN A 18 17.62 10.53 8.74
CA ASN A 18 17.02 11.82 9.16
C ASN A 18 15.60 11.80 9.78
N HIS A 19 15.22 10.77 10.55
CA HIS A 19 13.96 10.81 11.31
C HIS A 19 14.13 11.50 12.70
N PRO A 20 13.24 12.41 13.14
CA PRO A 20 13.35 13.13 14.42
C PRO A 20 13.17 12.27 15.69
N TYR A 21 12.97 10.95 15.55
CA TYR A 21 12.84 10.03 16.68
C TYR A 21 14.13 9.20 16.81
N PRO A 22 14.82 9.24 17.97
CA PRO A 22 16.09 8.55 18.15
C PRO A 22 15.91 7.03 18.04
N ASP A 23 16.69 6.41 17.14
CA ASP A 23 16.96 4.96 17.00
C ASP A 23 16.08 4.03 17.85
N GLN A 24 14.78 4.02 17.57
CA GLN A 24 13.96 2.92 18.03
C GLN A 24 14.23 1.79 17.04
N ASN A 25 14.77 0.69 17.54
CA ASN A 25 14.86 -0.57 16.80
C ASN A 25 13.43 -1.08 16.52
N VAL A 26 12.73 -0.42 15.61
CA VAL A 26 11.44 -0.84 15.11
C VAL A 26 11.72 -1.95 14.12
N LEU A 27 11.29 -3.16 14.45
CA LEU A 27 11.33 -4.28 13.52
C LEU A 27 10.27 -4.03 12.44
N CYS A 28 10.70 -3.44 11.33
CA CYS A 28 9.85 -3.29 10.15
C CYS A 28 9.79 -4.63 9.41
N TYR A 29 8.64 -5.30 9.49
CA TYR A 29 8.35 -6.45 8.64
C TYR A 29 7.45 -6.01 7.49
N PRO A 30 7.70 -6.49 6.26
CA PRO A 30 6.76 -6.27 5.17
C PRO A 30 5.37 -6.76 5.58
N LEU A 31 4.34 -5.93 5.37
CA LEU A 31 2.94 -6.24 5.71
C LEU A 31 2.53 -7.65 5.22
N LEU A 32 2.95 -8.00 4.00
CA LEU A 32 2.68 -9.31 3.40
C LEU A 32 3.27 -10.48 4.19
N ASN A 33 4.45 -10.33 4.79
CA ASN A 33 5.05 -11.39 5.59
C ASN A 33 4.24 -11.63 6.86
N MET A 34 3.72 -10.56 7.47
CA MET A 34 2.84 -10.67 8.64
C MET A 34 1.51 -11.34 8.27
N LEU A 35 0.91 -10.92 7.16
CA LEU A 35 -0.34 -11.51 6.65
C LEU A 35 -0.16 -13.00 6.29
N ALA A 36 0.92 -13.35 5.59
CA ALA A 36 1.24 -14.73 5.25
C ALA A 36 1.49 -15.60 6.50
N ALA A 37 2.23 -15.08 7.49
CA ALA A 37 2.46 -15.78 8.75
C ALA A 37 1.17 -16.01 9.55
N ALA A 38 0.21 -15.09 9.43
CA ALA A 38 -1.12 -15.23 10.03
C ALA A 38 -2.10 -16.10 9.19
N ASN A 39 -1.65 -16.63 8.04
CA ASN A 39 -2.50 -17.32 7.05
C ASN A 39 -3.68 -16.45 6.56
N LEU A 40 -3.49 -15.14 6.51
CA LEU A 40 -4.45 -14.12 6.09
C LEU A 40 -4.07 -13.57 4.71
N LEU A 41 -4.08 -14.42 3.69
CA LEU A 41 -3.83 -14.01 2.30
C LEU A 41 -5.07 -13.41 1.62
N LYS A 42 -6.22 -13.43 2.31
CA LYS A 42 -7.47 -12.81 1.86
C LYS A 42 -7.79 -11.64 2.78
N VAL A 43 -7.94 -10.47 2.19
CA VAL A 43 -8.25 -9.23 2.87
C VAL A 43 -9.49 -8.64 2.23
N ASP A 44 -10.58 -8.50 2.98
CA ASP A 44 -11.81 -7.91 2.44
C ASP A 44 -11.62 -6.41 2.15
N VAL A 45 -10.98 -5.68 3.06
CA VAL A 45 -10.69 -4.25 2.91
C VAL A 45 -9.30 -3.95 3.47
N LEU A 46 -8.46 -3.31 2.66
CA LEU A 46 -7.22 -2.68 3.10
C LEU A 46 -7.44 -1.16 3.14
N PHE A 47 -7.35 -0.56 4.32
CA PHE A 47 -7.34 0.89 4.48
C PHE A 47 -5.90 1.34 4.65
N LEU A 48 -5.41 2.19 3.74
CA LEU A 48 -4.04 2.68 3.73
C LEU A 48 -4.05 4.19 3.92
N ASP A 49 -3.55 4.59 5.08
CA ASP A 49 -3.42 5.95 5.56
C ASP A 49 -2.03 6.02 6.21
N VAL A 50 -1.06 6.41 5.39
CA VAL A 50 0.37 6.36 5.73
C VAL A 50 1.04 7.69 5.43
N ASP A 51 0.30 8.79 5.56
CA ASP A 51 0.76 10.16 5.39
C ASP A 51 1.57 10.34 4.09
N GLY A 52 0.97 10.01 2.94
CA GLY A 52 1.54 10.30 1.61
C GLY A 52 2.50 9.25 1.06
N ALA A 53 2.73 8.15 1.80
CA ALA A 53 3.56 7.02 1.36
C ALA A 53 2.75 5.90 0.66
N GLU A 54 1.50 6.15 0.28
CA GLU A 54 0.58 5.12 -0.22
C GLU A 54 1.11 4.46 -1.49
N LEU A 55 1.65 5.24 -2.44
CA LEU A 55 2.21 4.71 -3.67
C LEU A 55 3.40 3.77 -3.42
N ASP A 56 4.27 4.12 -2.46
CA ASP A 56 5.43 3.31 -2.11
C ASP A 56 4.98 1.99 -1.47
N VAL A 57 4.03 2.05 -0.53
CA VAL A 57 3.47 0.84 0.09
C VAL A 57 2.78 -0.05 -0.94
N LEU A 58 1.94 0.51 -1.83
CA LEU A 58 1.29 -0.26 -2.90
C LEU A 58 2.30 -0.93 -3.83
N GLY A 59 3.44 -0.27 -4.10
CA GLY A 59 4.54 -0.82 -4.88
C GLY A 59 5.21 -2.04 -4.24
N THR A 60 5.06 -2.24 -2.93
CA THR A 60 5.57 -3.43 -2.22
C THR A 60 4.58 -4.59 -2.16
N LEU A 61 3.30 -4.37 -2.52
CA LEU A 61 2.28 -5.41 -2.45
C LEU A 61 2.42 -6.42 -3.59
N ARG A 62 2.35 -7.72 -3.25
CA ARG A 62 2.36 -8.83 -4.20
C ARG A 62 0.94 -9.24 -4.53
N PHE A 63 0.29 -8.49 -5.40
CA PHE A 63 -1.12 -8.67 -5.77
C PHE A 63 -1.46 -10.04 -6.39
N GLN A 64 -0.46 -10.83 -6.80
CA GLN A 64 -0.65 -12.23 -7.24
C GLN A 64 -0.72 -13.22 -6.06
N GLU A 65 -0.09 -12.88 -4.93
CA GLU A 65 0.00 -13.75 -3.73
C GLU A 65 -1.06 -13.39 -2.69
N THR A 66 -1.62 -12.17 -2.76
CA THR A 66 -2.68 -11.69 -1.87
C THR A 66 -3.95 -11.31 -2.61
N ASP A 67 -5.08 -11.74 -2.09
CA ASP A 67 -6.40 -11.38 -2.58
C ASP A 67 -7.01 -10.29 -1.71
N ILE A 68 -6.91 -9.03 -2.16
CA ILE A 68 -7.50 -7.87 -1.51
C ILE A 68 -8.71 -7.45 -2.33
N LYS A 69 -9.91 -7.43 -1.74
CA LYS A 69 -11.15 -7.11 -2.50
C LYS A 69 -11.33 -5.62 -2.70
N ALA A 70 -11.08 -4.83 -1.66
CA ALA A 70 -11.17 -3.38 -1.70
C ALA A 70 -9.94 -2.73 -1.06
N ILE A 71 -9.50 -1.62 -1.65
CA ILE A 71 -8.42 -0.79 -1.15
C ILE A 71 -8.96 0.63 -1.00
N VAL A 72 -8.80 1.20 0.19
CA VAL A 72 -9.03 2.63 0.43
C VAL A 72 -7.67 3.30 0.60
N LEU A 73 -7.44 4.36 -0.15
CA LEU A 73 -6.17 5.10 -0.16
C LEU A 73 -6.41 6.54 0.23
N GLU A 74 -5.59 7.04 1.15
CA GLU A 74 -5.43 8.48 1.34
C GLU A 74 -4.70 9.06 0.12
N CYS A 75 -5.31 10.03 -0.56
CA CYS A 75 -4.72 10.76 -1.68
C CYS A 75 -4.46 12.19 -1.24
N VAL A 76 -3.35 12.39 -0.55
CA VAL A 76 -2.94 13.71 -0.07
C VAL A 76 -1.57 14.04 -0.61
N GLN A 77 -1.44 15.28 -1.07
CA GLN A 77 -0.16 15.83 -1.46
C GLN A 77 0.21 16.95 -0.49
N PHE A 78 1.20 16.72 0.38
CA PHE A 78 1.70 17.72 1.34
C PHE A 78 2.27 18.99 0.70
N VAL A 79 2.41 19.00 -0.63
CA VAL A 79 3.07 20.06 -1.41
C VAL A 79 2.08 20.95 -2.19
N SER A 80 0.77 20.69 -2.12
CA SER A 80 -0.23 21.46 -2.87
C SER A 80 -0.58 22.78 -2.17
N LEU A 81 -0.84 23.84 -2.95
CA LEU A 81 -1.29 25.16 -2.48
C LEU A 81 -2.67 25.13 -1.81
N VAL A 82 -3.40 24.03 -1.99
CA VAL A 82 -4.64 23.71 -1.28
C VAL A 82 -4.37 22.45 -0.45
N PRO A 83 -4.19 22.58 0.88
CA PRO A 83 -4.00 21.44 1.75
C PRO A 83 -5.20 20.48 1.65
N GLY A 84 -4.94 19.20 1.40
CA GLY A 84 -5.96 18.16 1.50
C GLY A 84 -6.79 17.87 0.25
N GLU A 85 -6.38 18.29 -0.95
CA GLU A 85 -7.03 17.83 -2.19
C GLU A 85 -6.17 16.80 -2.94
N CYS A 86 -6.81 15.69 -3.33
CA CYS A 86 -6.24 14.71 -4.24
C CYS A 86 -6.08 15.30 -5.64
N THR A 87 -4.85 15.38 -6.16
CA THR A 87 -4.62 15.85 -7.52
C THR A 87 -4.96 14.77 -8.55
N GLU A 88 -5.47 15.16 -9.71
CA GLU A 88 -5.74 14.22 -10.80
C GLU A 88 -4.46 13.49 -11.26
N GLU A 89 -3.28 14.10 -11.09
CA GLU A 89 -2.00 13.43 -11.35
C GLU A 89 -1.75 12.27 -10.37
N LEU A 90 -1.90 12.51 -9.06
CA LEU A 90 -1.68 11.48 -8.04
C LEU A 90 -2.72 10.37 -8.14
N LYS A 91 -3.99 10.73 -8.34
CA LYS A 91 -5.06 9.79 -8.64
C LYS A 91 -4.75 8.92 -9.88
N GLY A 92 -4.25 9.54 -10.95
CA GLY A 92 -3.83 8.83 -12.16
C GLY A 92 -2.69 7.83 -11.93
N LYS A 93 -1.77 8.12 -11.00
CA LYS A 93 -0.72 7.18 -10.57
C LYS A 93 -1.31 5.96 -9.85
N PHE A 94 -2.24 6.18 -8.91
CA PHE A 94 -2.94 5.08 -8.24
C PHE A 94 -3.71 4.20 -9.22
N GLU A 95 -4.49 4.79 -10.12
CA GLU A 95 -5.21 4.06 -11.15
C GLU A 95 -4.26 3.25 -12.05
N SER A 96 -3.16 3.85 -12.49
CA SER A 96 -2.18 3.18 -13.35
C SER A 96 -1.50 2.00 -12.66
N LEU A 97 -1.21 2.11 -11.36
CA LEU A 97 -0.59 1.03 -10.58
C LEU A 97 -1.56 -0.12 -10.31
N LEU A 98 -2.82 0.19 -10.01
CA LEU A 98 -3.81 -0.78 -9.55
C LEU A 98 -4.59 -1.46 -10.69
N LYS A 99 -4.78 -0.79 -11.83
CA LYS A 99 -5.53 -1.31 -12.98
C LYS A 99 -5.00 -2.64 -13.54
N PRO A 100 -3.68 -2.88 -13.67
CA PRO A 100 -3.16 -4.18 -14.11
C PRO A 100 -3.57 -5.35 -13.21
N TRP A 101 -3.87 -5.07 -11.94
CA TRP A 101 -4.31 -6.06 -10.94
C TRP A 101 -5.82 -6.20 -10.84
N GLY A 102 -6.56 -5.59 -11.77
CA GLY A 102 -8.01 -5.70 -11.87
C GLY A 102 -8.79 -4.74 -10.98
N TYR A 103 -8.15 -3.78 -10.34
CA TYR A 103 -8.85 -2.78 -9.54
C TYR A 103 -9.36 -1.62 -10.39
N GLU A 104 -10.46 -1.05 -9.94
CA GLU A 104 -11.03 0.18 -10.49
C GLU A 104 -11.39 1.14 -9.38
N LEU A 105 -11.18 2.44 -9.62
CA LEU A 105 -11.73 3.47 -8.77
C LEU A 105 -13.26 3.40 -8.85
N LYS A 106 -13.91 3.12 -7.72
CA LYS A 106 -15.37 3.08 -7.62
C LYS A 106 -15.96 4.35 -7.04
N LYS A 107 -15.27 4.96 -6.09
CA LYS A 107 -15.77 6.14 -5.39
C LYS A 107 -14.63 6.99 -4.85
N VAL A 108 -14.81 8.29 -4.95
CA VAL A 108 -14.11 9.29 -4.14
C VAL A 108 -14.96 9.49 -2.90
N ILE A 109 -14.50 9.04 -1.73
CA ILE A 109 -15.29 9.00 -0.48
C ILE A 109 -15.42 10.42 0.08
N ASN A 110 -14.30 11.14 0.14
CA ASN A 110 -14.19 12.56 0.49
C ASN A 110 -13.08 13.19 -0.39
N HIS A 111 -12.61 14.39 -0.07
CA HIS A 111 -11.61 15.10 -0.90
C HIS A 111 -10.23 14.40 -0.98
N GLN A 112 -9.98 13.41 -0.11
CA GLN A 112 -8.70 12.73 0.06
C GLN A 112 -8.82 11.22 -0.16
N ASP A 113 -9.93 10.59 0.23
CA ASP A 113 -10.04 9.13 0.24
C ASP A 113 -10.59 8.55 -1.06
N LEU A 114 -9.85 7.60 -1.64
CA LEU A 114 -10.19 6.90 -2.87
C LEU A 114 -10.50 5.43 -2.59
N LEU A 115 -11.68 4.95 -3.02
CA LEU A 115 -12.06 3.53 -2.95
C LEU A 115 -11.84 2.83 -4.28
N PHE A 116 -10.92 1.87 -4.28
CA PHE A 116 -10.68 0.93 -5.36
C PHE A 116 -11.29 -0.44 -5.04
N ILE A 117 -11.97 -1.04 -6.00
CA ILE A 117 -12.52 -2.39 -5.88
C ILE A 117 -11.94 -3.27 -6.98
N LYS A 118 -11.45 -4.44 -6.60
CA LYS A 118 -11.01 -5.50 -7.52
C LYS A 118 -12.23 -6.04 -8.25
N ARG A 119 -12.20 -6.07 -9.58
CA ARG A 119 -13.21 -6.80 -10.34
C ARG A 119 -13.12 -8.27 -9.95
N ASP A 120 -14.25 -8.87 -9.59
CA ASP A 120 -14.32 -10.32 -9.52
C ASP A 120 -13.95 -10.88 -10.90
N ALA A 121 -13.04 -11.86 -10.92
CA ALA A 121 -12.77 -12.59 -12.16
C ALA A 121 -14.09 -13.27 -12.57
N GLN A 122 -14.68 -12.79 -13.69
CA GLN A 122 -15.77 -13.48 -14.36
C GLN A 122 -15.28 -14.80 -14.95
#